data_AF-A0A7C2UJV5-F1
#
_entry.id   AF-A0A7C2UJV5-F1
#
_cell.length_a   1.000
_cell.length_b   1.000
_cell.length_c   1.000
_cell.angle_alpha   90.00
_cell.angle_beta   90.00
_cell.angle_gamma   90.00
#
_symmetry.space_group_name_H-M   'P 1'
#
loop_
_entity.id
_entity.type
_entity.pdbx_description
1 polymer ?
#
loop_
_entity_poly.entity_id
_entity_poly.type
_entity_poly.pdbx_seq_one_letter_code
_entity_poly.pdbx_strand_id
1 'polypeptide(L)'
;MKRAHLFTLTATLASLALSFTIYKVIVLGFPLAPQERTDIWRVEVQVSFEAVGGPVKAILYLPHSTGGLTIVDQSFVSPGYGITTEARPGSGIRAVYAIREARGHQALYYRAVIQRERRSDERSRDPRPPLEPPDYQGAERAAASAIVEAAIRHSSDPHTLAAYIVKRLKDARPGEEAHLLLGRQPSNARLVSVAVGLLHFAGVPARIVNGLALAPERRDARFVRWIEYYEDGRWKALPTVEPATADALLLPWWRGSEPLVEASGVENLRHVVSTSRSYELATRTALNQRRDLERRLVEFSLFGLPLQAQALFRTLLVIPLGILLLVVLRNVVGVKTFGTFMPVLIALAFRQTGLLWGCLFFVLVVAGGLAVRFYLEHLKLLLVPRLAAVVIVVILILAVLSVLSHRLGFERGLSVGLFPIVILTMTIERMTVVWEERGAAEALQQALGSIGVGVLCYLVMNLHAVEHLFFVFPELLLVVLALTLLLGRYTGYRLTELRRFRVLAR
;
A
#
# COMPACT_ATOMS: atom_id res chain seq x y z
N MET A 1 -39.28 -2.14 26.66
CA MET A 1 -38.56 -3.32 26.12
C MET A 1 -37.83 -4.04 27.26
N LYS A 2 -38.22 -5.29 27.58
CA LYS A 2 -37.74 -6.05 28.76
C LYS A 2 -36.20 -6.16 28.74
N ARG A 3 -35.54 -6.02 29.91
CA ARG A 3 -34.08 -6.18 30.06
C ARG A 3 -33.55 -7.46 29.41
N ALA A 4 -34.34 -8.53 29.47
CA ALA A 4 -34.08 -9.81 28.82
C ALA A 4 -33.79 -9.69 27.31
N HIS A 5 -34.52 -8.86 26.56
CA HIS A 5 -34.34 -8.72 25.11
C HIS A 5 -32.96 -8.18 24.71
N LEU A 6 -32.40 -7.27 25.52
CA LEU A 6 -31.05 -6.75 25.27
C LEU A 6 -30.00 -7.85 25.51
N PHE A 7 -30.12 -8.58 26.61
CA PHE A 7 -29.20 -9.67 26.94
C PHE A 7 -29.27 -10.80 25.92
N THR A 8 -30.47 -11.18 25.48
CA THR A 8 -30.63 -12.20 24.42
C THR A 8 -30.03 -11.72 23.11
N LEU A 9 -30.32 -10.48 22.68
CA LEU A 9 -29.78 -9.93 21.44
C LEU A 9 -28.24 -9.84 21.46
N THR A 10 -27.67 -9.34 22.55
CA THR A 10 -26.21 -9.22 22.70
C THR A 10 -25.53 -10.59 22.78
N ALA A 11 -26.14 -11.55 23.47
CA ALA A 11 -25.66 -12.94 23.50
C ALA A 11 -25.72 -13.59 22.11
N THR A 12 -26.79 -13.39 21.35
CA THR A 12 -26.89 -13.93 19.98
C THR A 12 -25.86 -13.32 19.03
N LEU A 13 -25.65 -12.00 19.09
CA LEU A 13 -24.66 -11.31 18.27
C LEU A 13 -23.24 -11.78 18.59
N ALA A 14 -22.89 -11.86 19.88
CA ALA A 14 -21.58 -12.32 20.32
C ALA A 14 -21.34 -13.80 19.97
N SER A 15 -22.35 -14.65 20.16
CA SER A 15 -22.24 -16.09 19.84
C SER A 15 -22.09 -16.34 18.34
N LEU A 16 -22.86 -15.62 17.51
CA LEU A 16 -22.75 -15.71 16.05
C LEU A 16 -21.35 -15.31 15.59
N ALA A 17 -20.85 -14.18 16.08
CA ALA A 17 -19.53 -13.67 15.75
C ALA A 17 -18.42 -14.66 16.14
N LEU A 18 -18.46 -15.14 17.39
CA LEU A 18 -17.46 -16.06 17.90
C LEU A 18 -17.50 -17.40 17.16
N SER A 19 -18.69 -17.89 16.80
CA SER A 19 -18.85 -19.10 15.99
C SER A 19 -18.18 -18.97 14.62
N PHE A 20 -18.42 -17.87 13.89
CA PHE A 20 -17.75 -17.62 12.61
C PHE A 20 -16.23 -17.45 12.75
N THR A 21 -15.77 -16.73 13.78
CA THR A 21 -14.34 -16.57 14.06
C THR A 21 -13.68 -17.93 14.34
N ILE A 22 -14.27 -18.74 15.21
CA ILE A 22 -13.78 -20.09 15.54
C ILE A 22 -13.74 -20.98 14.29
N TYR A 23 -14.79 -20.96 13.46
CA TYR A 23 -14.82 -21.70 12.20
C TYR A 23 -13.66 -21.29 11.28
N LYS A 24 -13.41 -19.99 11.10
CA LYS A 24 -12.29 -19.50 10.30
C LYS A 24 -10.92 -19.91 10.87
N VAL A 25 -10.76 -19.90 12.19
CA VAL A 25 -9.49 -20.27 12.84
C VAL A 25 -9.22 -21.77 12.72
N ILE A 26 -10.20 -22.62 13.04
CA ILE A 26 -10.02 -24.08 13.11
C ILE A 26 -10.11 -24.74 11.74
N VAL A 27 -11.13 -24.38 10.94
CA VAL A 27 -11.42 -25.05 9.66
C VAL A 27 -10.62 -24.44 8.52
N LEU A 28 -10.58 -23.11 8.43
CA LEU A 28 -9.88 -22.41 7.35
C LEU A 28 -8.42 -22.07 7.69
N GLY A 29 -8.00 -22.24 8.95
CA GLY A 29 -6.61 -22.08 9.37
C GLY A 29 -6.11 -20.63 9.43
N PHE A 30 -7.01 -19.64 9.54
CA PHE A 30 -6.60 -18.23 9.61
C PHE A 30 -5.81 -17.93 10.90
N PRO A 31 -4.62 -17.30 10.82
CA PRO A 31 -3.80 -17.02 12.00
C PRO A 31 -4.38 -15.86 12.82
N LEU A 32 -4.46 -16.04 14.14
CA LEU A 32 -4.92 -15.01 15.09
C LEU A 32 -3.93 -13.85 15.25
N ALA A 33 -2.63 -14.13 15.11
CA ALA A 33 -1.57 -13.13 15.20
C ALA A 33 -0.94 -12.88 13.82
N PRO A 34 -0.58 -11.63 13.49
CA PRO A 34 0.20 -11.35 12.29
C PRO A 34 1.56 -12.04 12.43
N GLN A 35 1.87 -13.00 11.54
CA GLN A 35 3.20 -13.61 11.49
C GLN A 35 4.20 -12.60 10.92
N GLU A 36 5.24 -12.26 11.69
CA GLU A 36 6.26 -11.26 11.32
C GLU A 36 7.12 -11.67 10.10
N ARG A 37 7.11 -12.95 9.73
CA ARG A 37 7.89 -13.48 8.59
C ARG A 37 7.07 -14.39 7.69
N THR A 38 6.13 -13.82 6.94
CA THR A 38 5.58 -14.54 5.78
C THR A 38 6.51 -14.40 4.59
N ASP A 39 6.93 -15.53 4.04
CA ASP A 39 7.70 -15.64 2.80
C ASP A 39 6.78 -15.54 1.58
N ILE A 40 5.69 -14.75 1.67
CA ILE A 40 4.65 -14.65 0.64
C ILE A 40 4.40 -13.18 0.32
N TRP A 41 4.40 -12.86 -0.96
CA TRP A 41 4.12 -11.55 -1.51
C TRP A 41 2.98 -11.67 -2.50
N ARG A 42 2.08 -10.68 -2.49
CA ARG A 42 1.07 -10.51 -3.53
C ARG A 42 1.47 -9.32 -4.39
N VAL A 43 1.49 -9.54 -5.70
CA VAL A 43 1.71 -8.48 -6.68
C VAL A 43 0.46 -8.34 -7.52
N GLU A 44 -0.03 -7.11 -7.62
CA GLU A 44 -1.18 -6.73 -8.46
C GLU A 44 -0.70 -5.77 -9.54
N VAL A 45 -1.04 -6.07 -10.79
CA VAL A 45 -0.85 -5.17 -11.93
C VAL A 45 -2.23 -4.71 -12.37
N GLN A 46 -2.50 -3.42 -12.21
CA GLN A 46 -3.68 -2.76 -12.74
C GLN A 46 -3.32 -2.08 -14.05
N VAL A 47 -4.03 -2.41 -15.12
CA VAL A 47 -3.92 -1.75 -16.42
C VAL A 47 -5.21 -0.99 -16.69
N SER A 48 -5.13 0.32 -16.89
CA SER A 48 -6.27 1.20 -17.14
C SER A 48 -6.10 1.96 -18.44
N PHE A 49 -7.17 2.07 -19.23
CA PHE A 49 -7.17 2.77 -20.51
C PHE A 49 -8.59 3.24 -20.88
N GLU A 50 -8.69 4.04 -21.94
CA GLU A 50 -9.94 4.52 -22.50
C GLU A 50 -10.20 3.86 -23.86
N ALA A 51 -11.34 3.19 -24.02
CA ALA A 51 -11.68 2.46 -25.23
C ALA A 51 -12.49 3.32 -26.20
N VAL A 52 -12.08 3.32 -27.47
CA VAL A 52 -12.58 4.23 -28.54
C VAL A 52 -13.82 3.66 -29.26
N GLY A 53 -14.48 2.63 -28.71
CA GLY A 53 -15.71 2.06 -29.29
C GLY A 53 -15.52 1.03 -30.40
N GLY A 54 -14.39 0.33 -30.40
CA GLY A 54 -14.08 -0.77 -31.31
C GLY A 54 -13.42 -1.95 -30.61
N PRO A 55 -12.77 -2.86 -31.36
CA PRO A 55 -12.08 -4.01 -30.78
C PRO A 55 -10.85 -3.56 -30.01
N VAL A 56 -10.71 -4.08 -28.78
CA VAL A 56 -9.57 -3.82 -27.91
C VAL A 56 -8.77 -5.10 -27.77
N LYS A 57 -7.45 -4.99 -27.95
CA LYS A 57 -6.48 -6.05 -27.63
C LYS A 57 -5.40 -5.48 -26.71
N ALA A 58 -5.23 -6.09 -25.55
CA ALA A 58 -4.18 -5.73 -24.59
C ALA A 58 -3.33 -6.96 -24.26
N ILE A 59 -2.02 -6.77 -24.23
CA ILE A 59 -1.02 -7.81 -23.98
C ILE A 59 -0.26 -7.42 -22.72
N LEU A 60 -0.25 -8.32 -21.73
CA LEU A 60 0.47 -8.15 -20.47
C LEU A 60 1.47 -9.29 -20.29
N TYR A 61 2.72 -8.97 -19.98
CA TYR A 61 3.70 -10.00 -19.61
C TYR A 61 3.44 -10.51 -18.20
N LEU A 62 3.48 -11.84 -18.05
CA LEU A 62 3.27 -12.52 -16.79
C LEU A 62 4.61 -12.93 -16.17
N PRO A 63 4.75 -12.88 -14.83
CA PRO A 63 5.89 -13.43 -14.15
C PRO A 63 5.94 -14.95 -14.30
N HIS A 64 7.14 -15.51 -14.23
CA HIS A 64 7.39 -16.95 -14.21
C HIS A 64 8.12 -17.33 -12.91
N SER A 65 7.87 -18.56 -12.42
CA SER A 65 8.59 -19.09 -11.26
C SER A 65 10.09 -19.18 -11.56
N THR A 66 10.91 -18.81 -10.58
CA THR A 66 12.38 -18.88 -10.67
C THR A 66 12.93 -19.60 -9.45
N GLY A 67 14.15 -20.13 -9.50
CA GLY A 67 14.67 -21.12 -8.55
C GLY A 67 14.67 -20.75 -7.04
N GLY A 68 14.28 -19.54 -6.64
CA GLY A 68 14.02 -19.17 -5.24
C GLY A 68 12.65 -18.55 -4.97
N LEU A 69 11.84 -18.29 -6.01
CA LEU A 69 10.54 -17.64 -5.93
C LEU A 69 9.55 -18.39 -6.83
N THR A 70 8.54 -19.00 -6.21
CA THR A 70 7.52 -19.77 -6.90
C THR A 70 6.21 -18.99 -6.91
N ILE A 71 5.59 -18.91 -8.07
CA ILE A 71 4.25 -18.34 -8.19
C ILE A 71 3.25 -19.40 -7.77
N VAL A 72 2.57 -19.16 -6.66
CA VAL A 72 1.63 -20.08 -6.01
C VAL A 72 0.26 -20.00 -6.65
N ASP A 73 -0.18 -18.79 -6.98
CA ASP A 73 -1.50 -18.53 -7.54
C ASP A 73 -1.45 -17.36 -8.52
N GLN A 74 -2.33 -17.42 -9.53
CA GLN A 74 -2.51 -16.37 -10.51
C GLN A 74 -4.01 -16.19 -10.77
N SER A 75 -4.47 -14.94 -10.73
CA SER A 75 -5.86 -14.60 -11.03
C SER A 75 -5.94 -13.42 -12.00
N PHE A 76 -6.92 -13.49 -12.88
CA PHE A 76 -7.20 -12.48 -13.90
C PHE A 76 -8.61 -11.95 -13.68
N VAL A 77 -8.74 -10.65 -13.41
CA VAL A 77 -10.04 -9.99 -13.25
C VAL A 77 -10.20 -8.99 -14.39
N SER A 78 -10.94 -9.39 -15.41
CA SER A 78 -11.17 -8.62 -16.64
C SER A 78 -12.61 -8.84 -17.14
N PRO A 79 -13.59 -8.08 -16.61
CA PRO A 79 -15.00 -8.27 -16.96
C PRO A 79 -15.24 -8.11 -18.47
N GLY A 80 -15.80 -9.15 -19.11
CA GLY A 80 -16.16 -9.12 -20.54
C GLY A 80 -15.02 -9.37 -21.54
N TYR A 81 -13.76 -9.48 -21.09
CA TYR A 81 -12.63 -9.79 -21.97
C TYR A 81 -12.40 -11.29 -22.04
N GLY A 82 -12.14 -11.80 -23.25
CA GLY A 82 -11.55 -13.12 -23.46
C GLY A 82 -10.05 -13.08 -23.13
N ILE A 83 -9.55 -14.12 -22.46
CA ILE A 83 -8.15 -14.21 -22.03
C ILE A 83 -7.53 -15.45 -22.66
N THR A 84 -6.39 -15.27 -23.30
CA THR A 84 -5.54 -16.36 -23.79
C THR A 84 -4.12 -16.15 -23.28
N THR A 85 -3.39 -17.24 -23.06
CA THR A 85 -1.98 -17.17 -22.65
C THR A 85 -1.10 -17.75 -23.75
N GLU A 86 -0.06 -17.01 -24.10
CA GLU A 86 0.86 -17.38 -25.17
C GLU A 86 2.29 -17.38 -24.62
N ALA A 87 3.04 -18.45 -24.91
CA ALA A 87 4.47 -18.49 -24.59
C ALA A 87 5.26 -17.82 -25.71
N ARG A 88 6.09 -16.84 -25.36
CA ARG A 88 7.08 -16.25 -26.28
C ARG A 88 8.46 -16.79 -25.90
N PRO A 89 9.14 -17.52 -26.81
CA PRO A 89 10.51 -17.97 -26.58
C PRO A 89 11.41 -16.80 -26.15
N GLY A 90 12.19 -16.99 -25.09
CA GLY A 90 13.12 -15.98 -24.56
C GLY A 90 12.49 -14.89 -23.67
N SER A 91 11.28 -14.40 -23.97
CA SER A 91 10.67 -13.25 -23.25
C SER A 91 9.72 -13.63 -22.11
N GLY A 92 9.19 -14.86 -22.08
CA GLY A 92 8.26 -15.36 -21.05
C GLY A 92 6.84 -15.58 -21.56
N ILE A 93 5.87 -15.64 -20.64
CA ILE A 93 4.45 -15.86 -20.94
C ILE A 93 3.74 -14.52 -21.04
N ARG A 94 2.82 -14.38 -22.00
CA ARG A 94 2.00 -13.18 -22.19
C ARG A 94 0.53 -13.54 -22.06
N ALA A 95 -0.24 -12.74 -21.31
CA ALA A 95 -1.69 -12.77 -21.32
C ALA A 95 -2.21 -11.81 -22.38
N VAL A 96 -3.04 -12.32 -23.28
CA VAL A 96 -3.71 -11.55 -24.32
C VAL A 96 -5.18 -11.42 -23.95
N TYR A 97 -5.58 -10.19 -23.64
CA TYR A 97 -6.95 -9.79 -23.38
C TYR A 97 -7.58 -9.26 -24.67
N ALA A 98 -8.73 -9.79 -25.06
CA ALA A 98 -9.42 -9.36 -26.27
C ALA A 98 -10.93 -9.20 -26.05
N ILE A 99 -11.50 -8.14 -26.60
CA ILE A 99 -12.95 -7.89 -26.65
C ILE A 99 -13.30 -7.24 -28.00
N ARG A 100 -14.47 -7.58 -28.56
CA ARG A 100 -14.89 -7.07 -29.87
C ARG A 100 -15.33 -5.60 -29.85
N GLU A 101 -15.91 -5.17 -28.74
CA GLU A 101 -16.38 -3.80 -28.59
C GLU A 101 -16.27 -3.40 -27.11
N ALA A 102 -15.57 -2.30 -26.83
CA ALA A 102 -15.50 -1.68 -25.53
C ALA A 102 -15.55 -0.16 -25.68
N ARG A 103 -16.19 0.53 -24.73
CA ARG A 103 -16.35 1.99 -24.71
C ARG A 103 -16.01 2.54 -23.34
N GLY A 104 -15.45 3.75 -23.31
CA GLY A 104 -15.16 4.49 -22.08
C GLY A 104 -14.02 3.88 -21.27
N HIS A 105 -13.99 4.17 -19.97
CA HIS A 105 -12.91 3.74 -19.09
C HIS A 105 -12.93 2.23 -18.83
N GLN A 106 -11.79 1.58 -19.02
CA GLN A 106 -11.60 0.14 -18.87
C GLN A 106 -10.45 -0.13 -17.91
N ALA A 107 -10.58 -1.19 -17.11
CA ALA A 107 -9.55 -1.62 -16.17
C ALA A 107 -9.42 -3.14 -16.16
N LEU A 108 -8.19 -3.63 -16.32
CA LEU A 108 -7.80 -5.04 -16.24
C LEU A 108 -6.92 -5.23 -15.02
N TYR A 109 -7.17 -6.28 -14.24
CA TYR A 109 -6.35 -6.61 -13.08
C TYR A 109 -5.73 -8.00 -13.25
N TYR A 110 -4.42 -8.07 -13.05
CA TYR A 110 -3.67 -9.30 -12.92
C TYR A 110 -3.12 -9.39 -11.50
N ARG A 111 -3.28 -10.54 -10.85
CA ARG A 111 -2.74 -10.78 -9.51
C ARG A 111 -1.92 -12.05 -9.51
N ALA A 112 -0.73 -11.97 -8.90
CA ALA A 112 0.13 -13.12 -8.64
C ALA A 112 0.46 -13.20 -7.14
N VAL A 113 0.42 -14.40 -6.59
CA VAL A 113 0.91 -14.70 -5.25
C VAL A 113 2.24 -15.42 -5.39
N ILE A 114 3.31 -14.81 -4.87
CA ILE A 114 4.67 -15.31 -4.95
C ILE A 114 5.10 -15.78 -3.56
N GLN A 115 5.73 -16.95 -3.49
CA GLN A 115 6.30 -17.49 -2.28
C GLN A 115 7.79 -17.76 -2.45
N ARG A 116 8.59 -17.43 -1.43
CA ARG A 116 10.00 -17.83 -1.39
C ARG A 116 10.09 -19.31 -1.05
N GLU A 117 10.77 -20.06 -1.91
CA GLU A 117 10.95 -21.48 -1.71
C GLU A 117 12.10 -21.74 -0.72
N ARG A 118 11.84 -22.51 0.35
CA ARG A 118 12.85 -22.82 1.39
C ARG A 118 13.91 -23.82 0.93
N ARG A 119 13.64 -24.57 -0.14
CA ARG A 119 14.61 -25.38 -0.87
C ARG A 119 14.64 -24.83 -2.28
N SER A 120 15.66 -24.06 -2.62
CA SER A 120 15.90 -23.70 -4.02
C SER A 120 16.18 -24.99 -4.77
N ASP A 121 15.19 -25.53 -5.49
CA ASP A 121 15.50 -26.58 -6.45
C ASP A 121 16.35 -25.88 -7.52
N GLU A 122 17.65 -26.18 -7.54
CA GLU A 122 18.70 -25.57 -8.38
C GLU A 122 18.48 -25.82 -9.90
N ARG A 123 17.26 -26.08 -10.35
CA ARG A 123 16.92 -26.58 -11.69
C ARG A 123 16.14 -25.60 -12.55
N SER A 124 16.35 -24.29 -12.43
CA SER A 124 16.02 -23.40 -13.54
C SER A 124 17.06 -23.58 -14.64
N ARG A 125 16.98 -24.71 -15.35
CA ARG A 125 17.66 -24.94 -16.63
C ARG A 125 16.94 -24.14 -17.71
N ASP A 126 16.87 -22.83 -17.54
CA ASP A 126 16.44 -21.96 -18.63
C ASP A 126 17.40 -22.22 -19.80
N PRO A 127 16.88 -22.49 -21.01
CA PRO A 127 17.73 -22.81 -22.14
C PRO A 127 18.71 -21.66 -22.41
N ARG A 128 19.94 -22.01 -22.80
CA ARG A 128 20.90 -21.02 -23.29
C ARG A 128 20.25 -20.27 -24.46
N PRO A 129 20.09 -18.95 -24.39
CA PRO A 129 19.44 -18.22 -25.46
C PRO A 129 20.39 -18.15 -26.65
N PRO A 130 19.85 -17.98 -27.86
CA PRO A 130 20.66 -17.71 -29.02
C PRO A 130 21.48 -16.43 -28.78
N LEU A 131 22.76 -16.49 -29.14
CA LEU A 131 23.60 -15.30 -29.24
C LEU A 131 23.19 -14.56 -30.50
N GLU A 132 22.49 -13.45 -30.34
CA GLU A 132 22.12 -12.54 -31.43
C GLU A 132 22.89 -11.22 -31.22
N PRO A 133 24.20 -11.17 -31.58
CA PRO A 133 24.97 -9.96 -31.43
C PRO A 133 24.37 -8.85 -32.31
N PRO A 134 24.30 -7.60 -31.81
CA PRO A 134 23.89 -6.47 -32.63
C PRO A 134 24.81 -6.31 -33.85
N ASP A 135 24.24 -5.95 -34.99
CA ASP A 135 25.03 -5.60 -36.18
C ASP A 135 25.60 -4.19 -36.04
N TYR A 136 26.67 -4.04 -35.25
CA TYR A 136 27.38 -2.78 -35.12
C TYR A 136 28.13 -2.46 -36.42
N GLN A 137 27.92 -1.24 -36.94
CA GLN A 137 28.54 -0.75 -38.17
C GLN A 137 29.42 0.48 -37.94
N GLY A 138 30.46 0.64 -38.75
CA GLY A 138 31.34 1.82 -38.76
C GLY A 138 31.88 2.20 -37.37
N ALA A 139 31.57 3.42 -36.93
CA ALA A 139 32.02 3.97 -35.65
C ALA A 139 31.50 3.19 -34.42
N GLU A 140 30.29 2.63 -34.49
CA GLU A 140 29.73 1.83 -33.39
C GLU A 140 30.49 0.53 -33.19
N ARG A 141 30.93 -0.11 -34.30
CA ARG A 141 31.72 -1.34 -34.25
C ARG A 141 33.10 -1.09 -33.66
N ALA A 142 33.75 0.00 -34.05
CA ALA A 142 35.05 0.39 -33.51
C ALA A 142 34.95 0.65 -32.00
N ALA A 143 33.92 1.38 -31.56
CA ALA A 143 33.65 1.63 -30.15
C ALA A 143 33.36 0.33 -29.37
N ALA A 144 32.49 -0.53 -29.90
CA ALA A 144 32.17 -1.82 -29.28
C ALA A 144 33.41 -2.71 -29.13
N SER A 145 34.24 -2.81 -30.16
CA SER A 145 35.47 -3.59 -30.15
C SER A 145 36.47 -3.08 -29.11
N ALA A 146 36.70 -1.75 -29.08
CA ALA A 146 37.60 -1.13 -28.11
C ALA A 146 37.14 -1.33 -26.65
N ILE A 147 35.83 -1.29 -26.40
CA ILE A 147 35.27 -1.54 -25.07
C ILE A 147 35.43 -2.99 -24.67
N VAL A 148 35.09 -3.93 -25.56
CA VAL A 148 35.14 -5.37 -25.29
C VAL A 148 36.58 -5.86 -25.13
N GLU A 149 37.52 -5.44 -25.99
CA GLU A 149 38.94 -5.80 -25.85
C GLU A 149 39.56 -5.30 -24.56
N ALA A 150 39.22 -4.08 -24.14
CA ALA A 150 39.66 -3.56 -22.86
C ALA A 150 39.05 -4.34 -21.69
N ALA A 151 37.78 -4.72 -21.78
CA ALA A 151 37.11 -5.51 -20.76
C ALA A 151 37.74 -6.91 -20.64
N ILE A 152 38.01 -7.58 -21.76
CA ILE A 152 38.69 -8.89 -21.79
C ILE A 152 40.09 -8.81 -21.15
N ARG A 153 40.86 -7.75 -21.42
CA ARG A 153 42.19 -7.56 -20.78
C ARG A 153 42.15 -7.37 -19.26
N HIS A 154 41.04 -6.87 -18.72
CA HIS A 154 40.87 -6.54 -17.30
C HIS A 154 39.89 -7.49 -16.57
N SER A 155 39.53 -8.62 -17.16
CA SER A 155 38.62 -9.61 -16.57
C SER A 155 39.19 -11.03 -16.66
N SER A 156 38.79 -11.89 -15.74
CA SER A 156 39.18 -13.30 -15.67
C SER A 156 38.06 -14.27 -16.05
N ASP A 157 36.81 -13.80 -16.00
CA ASP A 157 35.60 -14.61 -16.10
C ASP A 157 34.42 -13.79 -16.64
N PRO A 158 33.34 -14.43 -17.13
CA PRO A 158 32.13 -13.76 -17.61
C PRO A 158 31.53 -12.75 -16.60
N HIS A 159 31.61 -13.03 -15.30
CA HIS A 159 31.14 -12.12 -14.26
C HIS A 159 31.92 -10.79 -14.22
N THR A 160 33.24 -10.88 -14.12
CA THR A 160 34.14 -9.72 -14.08
C THR A 160 34.13 -8.95 -15.40
N LEU A 161 33.98 -9.64 -16.53
CA LEU A 161 33.76 -9.03 -17.83
C LEU A 161 32.48 -8.18 -17.85
N ALA A 162 31.36 -8.76 -17.42
CA ALA A 162 30.07 -8.08 -17.37
C ALA A 162 30.08 -6.89 -16.40
N ALA A 163 30.65 -7.07 -15.20
CA ALA A 163 30.81 -6.00 -14.22
C ALA A 163 31.67 -4.85 -14.76
N TYR A 164 32.77 -5.16 -15.47
CA TYR A 164 33.65 -4.15 -16.05
C TYR A 164 32.97 -3.36 -17.18
N ILE A 165 32.25 -4.04 -18.08
CA ILE A 165 31.47 -3.38 -19.14
C ILE A 165 30.44 -2.44 -18.54
N VAL A 166 29.66 -2.90 -17.55
CA VAL A 166 28.66 -2.06 -16.88
C VAL A 166 29.30 -0.85 -16.21
N LYS A 167 30.43 -1.04 -15.51
CA LYS A 167 31.18 0.06 -14.88
C LYS A 167 31.62 1.09 -15.91
N ARG A 168 32.25 0.66 -17.01
CA ARG A 168 32.72 1.56 -18.08
C ARG A 168 31.58 2.32 -18.76
N LEU A 169 30.41 1.70 -18.93
CA LEU A 169 29.23 2.39 -19.45
C LEU A 169 28.64 3.40 -18.46
N LYS A 170 28.68 3.12 -17.15
CA LYS A 170 28.22 4.07 -16.12
C LYS A 170 29.12 5.29 -16.00
N ASP A 171 30.43 5.08 -16.12
CA ASP A 171 31.44 6.14 -15.98
C ASP A 171 31.66 6.95 -17.26
N ALA A 172 30.94 6.63 -18.34
CA ALA A 172 31.13 7.18 -19.68
C ALA A 172 30.89 8.69 -19.75
N ARG A 173 31.89 9.43 -20.23
CA ARG A 173 31.83 10.89 -20.41
C ARG A 173 31.55 11.29 -21.86
N PRO A 174 30.98 12.48 -22.12
CA PRO A 174 30.80 12.99 -23.49
C PRO A 174 32.13 12.98 -24.26
N GLY A 175 32.14 12.33 -25.43
CA GLY A 175 33.34 12.19 -26.27
C GLY A 175 34.06 10.84 -26.17
N GLU A 176 33.73 10.00 -25.17
CA GLU A 176 34.28 8.65 -25.05
C GLU A 176 33.49 7.62 -25.89
N GLU A 177 34.13 6.48 -26.22
CA GLU A 177 33.53 5.46 -27.09
C GLU A 177 32.23 4.89 -26.49
N ALA A 178 32.19 4.77 -25.16
CA ALA A 178 31.02 4.29 -24.42
C ALA A 178 29.83 5.26 -24.53
N HIS A 179 30.08 6.57 -24.60
CA HIS A 179 29.02 7.56 -24.74
C HIS A 179 28.38 7.53 -26.14
N LEU A 180 29.17 7.21 -27.17
CA LEU A 180 28.67 7.05 -28.55
C LEU A 180 27.59 5.95 -28.62
N LEU A 181 27.78 4.83 -27.92
CA LEU A 181 26.82 3.72 -27.90
C LEU A 181 25.57 4.02 -27.05
N LEU A 182 25.72 4.81 -25.98
CA LEU A 182 24.62 5.22 -25.09
C LEU A 182 23.74 6.31 -25.70
N GLY A 183 24.27 7.11 -26.61
CA GLY A 183 23.58 8.24 -27.24
C GLY A 183 23.50 9.48 -26.35
N ARG A 184 22.87 10.54 -26.88
CA ARG A 184 22.87 11.90 -26.28
C ARG A 184 22.23 12.00 -24.89
N GLN A 185 21.32 11.09 -24.53
CA GLN A 185 20.66 11.05 -23.22
C GLN A 185 20.68 9.61 -22.66
N PRO A 186 21.72 9.23 -21.90
CA PRO A 186 21.83 7.88 -21.36
C PRO A 186 20.74 7.63 -20.32
N SER A 187 19.86 6.65 -20.59
CA SER A 187 18.93 6.10 -19.59
C SER A 187 19.44 4.76 -19.09
N ASN A 188 19.03 4.34 -17.88
CA ASN A 188 19.39 3.02 -17.36
C ASN A 188 18.89 1.89 -18.27
N ALA A 189 17.70 2.06 -18.87
CA ALA A 189 17.18 1.17 -19.89
C ALA A 189 18.14 1.02 -21.09
N ARG A 190 18.69 2.14 -21.58
CA ARG A 190 19.66 2.13 -22.69
C ARG A 190 20.98 1.50 -22.26
N LEU A 191 21.49 1.83 -21.08
CA LEU A 191 22.71 1.26 -20.53
C LEU A 191 22.64 -0.27 -20.47
N VAL A 192 21.55 -0.82 -19.91
CA VAL A 192 21.33 -2.27 -19.84
C VAL A 192 21.28 -2.90 -21.24
N SER A 193 20.59 -2.26 -22.20
CA SER A 193 20.52 -2.78 -23.58
C SER A 193 21.88 -2.79 -24.30
N VAL A 194 22.69 -1.74 -24.11
CA VAL A 194 24.03 -1.64 -24.70
C VAL A 194 24.97 -2.65 -24.04
N ALA A 195 24.90 -2.80 -22.71
CA ALA A 195 25.71 -3.77 -21.99
C ALA A 195 25.43 -5.22 -22.43
N VAL A 196 24.16 -5.60 -22.62
CA VAL A 196 23.79 -6.92 -23.14
C VAL A 196 24.30 -7.11 -24.57
N GLY A 197 24.18 -6.08 -25.42
CA GLY A 197 24.72 -6.12 -26.79
C GLY A 197 26.24 -6.32 -26.85
N LEU A 198 26.99 -5.62 -25.97
CA LEU A 198 28.43 -5.79 -25.85
C LEU A 198 28.83 -7.17 -25.30
N LEU A 199 28.05 -7.73 -24.37
CA LEU A 199 28.25 -9.10 -23.89
C LEU A 199 28.03 -10.13 -24.98
N HIS A 200 26.97 -9.97 -25.78
CA HIS A 200 26.75 -10.82 -26.96
C HIS A 200 27.89 -10.69 -27.97
N PHE A 201 28.38 -9.46 -28.21
CA PHE A 201 29.54 -9.20 -29.07
C PHE A 201 30.82 -9.88 -28.54
N ALA A 202 30.98 -9.96 -27.23
CA ALA A 202 32.06 -10.70 -26.56
C ALA A 202 31.84 -12.23 -26.51
N GLY A 203 30.74 -12.75 -27.06
CA GLY A 203 30.41 -14.17 -27.05
C GLY A 203 29.79 -14.69 -25.74
N VAL A 204 29.47 -13.81 -24.80
CA VAL A 204 28.83 -14.15 -23.51
C VAL A 204 27.31 -14.05 -23.65
N PRO A 205 26.54 -15.14 -23.48
CA PRO A 205 25.09 -15.07 -23.52
C PRO A 205 24.58 -14.24 -22.35
N ALA A 206 23.89 -13.14 -22.67
CA ALA A 206 23.30 -12.24 -21.69
C ALA A 206 21.84 -11.95 -22.05
N ARG A 207 21.03 -11.52 -21.09
CA ARG A 207 19.65 -11.09 -21.32
C ARG A 207 19.24 -9.96 -20.40
N ILE A 208 18.34 -9.13 -20.90
CA ILE A 208 17.69 -8.07 -20.13
C ILE A 208 16.59 -8.72 -19.29
N VAL A 209 16.62 -8.47 -17.99
CA VAL A 209 15.55 -8.86 -17.08
C VAL A 209 14.89 -7.63 -16.50
N ASN A 210 13.57 -7.58 -16.62
CA ASN A 210 12.73 -6.62 -15.95
C ASN A 210 12.10 -7.33 -14.76
N GLY A 211 12.23 -6.75 -13.58
CA GLY A 211 11.65 -7.35 -12.39
C GLY A 211 11.40 -6.38 -11.28
N LEU A 212 10.82 -6.91 -10.21
CA LEU A 212 10.20 -6.12 -9.16
C LEU A 212 10.88 -6.41 -7.83
N ALA A 213 11.29 -5.35 -7.13
CA ALA A 213 11.72 -5.47 -5.75
C ALA A 213 10.50 -5.73 -4.86
N LEU A 214 10.43 -6.93 -4.28
CA LEU A 214 9.37 -7.33 -3.38
C LEU A 214 9.55 -6.61 -2.03
N ALA A 215 8.79 -5.53 -1.85
CA ALA A 215 8.75 -4.74 -0.62
C ALA A 215 7.38 -4.83 0.06
N PRO A 216 7.30 -4.72 1.39
CA PRO A 216 6.03 -4.60 2.09
C PRO A 216 5.31 -3.32 1.67
N GLU A 217 4.03 -3.47 1.29
CA GLU A 217 3.05 -2.40 1.11
C GLU A 217 3.48 -1.21 0.23
N ARG A 218 3.78 -1.47 -1.04
CA ARG A 218 4.11 -0.43 -2.03
C ARG A 218 3.03 -0.34 -3.10
N ARG A 219 2.45 0.86 -3.29
CA ARG A 219 1.37 1.10 -4.26
C ARG A 219 1.84 1.40 -5.69
N ASP A 220 3.02 2.01 -5.81
CA ASP A 220 3.67 2.34 -7.10
C ASP A 220 5.04 1.66 -7.15
N ALA A 221 5.02 0.33 -7.21
CA ALA A 221 6.23 -0.47 -7.30
C ALA A 221 6.78 -0.40 -8.73
N ARG A 222 7.99 0.17 -8.87
CA ARG A 222 8.63 0.33 -10.18
C ARG A 222 9.44 -0.90 -10.55
N PHE A 223 9.35 -1.30 -11.81
CA PHE A 223 10.25 -2.31 -12.36
C PHE A 223 11.67 -1.77 -12.46
N VAL A 224 12.61 -2.60 -12.05
CA VAL A 224 14.05 -2.36 -12.19
C VAL A 224 14.57 -3.30 -13.25
N ARG A 225 15.51 -2.81 -14.06
CA ARG A 225 16.20 -3.60 -15.07
C ARG A 225 17.56 -4.03 -14.56
N TRP A 226 17.88 -5.31 -14.75
CA TRP A 226 19.22 -5.85 -14.53
C TRP A 226 19.61 -6.79 -15.66
N ILE A 227 20.86 -7.21 -15.64
CA ILE A 227 21.44 -8.10 -16.63
C ILE A 227 21.54 -9.49 -16.01
N GLU A 228 21.11 -10.52 -16.72
CA GLU A 228 21.52 -11.89 -16.42
C GLU A 228 22.53 -12.34 -17.47
N TYR A 229 23.62 -12.96 -17.03
CA TYR A 229 24.62 -13.56 -17.90
C TYR A 229 24.73 -15.06 -17.62
N TYR A 230 25.12 -15.82 -18.64
CA TYR A 230 25.20 -17.27 -18.57
C TYR A 230 26.63 -17.74 -18.27
N GLU A 231 26.80 -18.47 -17.17
CA GLU A 231 28.10 -18.97 -16.70
C GLU A 231 27.89 -20.35 -16.05
N ASP A 232 28.75 -21.32 -16.38
CA ASP A 232 28.73 -22.69 -15.82
C ASP A 232 27.36 -23.40 -15.86
N GLY A 233 26.61 -23.20 -16.94
CA GLY A 233 25.29 -23.80 -17.13
C GLY A 233 24.17 -23.12 -16.33
N ARG A 234 24.44 -21.99 -15.68
CA ARG A 234 23.51 -21.25 -14.82
C ARG A 234 23.40 -19.79 -15.25
N TRP A 235 22.23 -19.21 -15.02
CA TRP A 235 22.02 -17.77 -15.13
C TRP A 235 22.41 -17.09 -13.82
N LYS A 236 23.29 -16.09 -13.90
CA LYS A 236 23.68 -15.26 -12.76
C LYS A 236 23.23 -13.82 -13.00
N ALA A 237 22.66 -13.21 -11.96
CA ALA A 237 22.16 -11.84 -12.03
C ALA A 237 23.28 -10.85 -11.68
N LEU A 238 23.45 -9.84 -12.54
CA LEU A 238 24.30 -8.68 -12.32
C LEU A 238 23.38 -7.47 -12.10
N PRO A 239 23.15 -7.04 -10.85
CA PRO A 239 22.29 -5.89 -10.57
C PRO A 239 22.93 -4.59 -11.10
N THR A 240 22.21 -3.89 -11.98
CA THR A 240 22.66 -2.60 -12.53
C THR A 240 22.34 -1.43 -11.61
N VAL A 241 21.44 -1.63 -10.65
CA VAL A 241 21.04 -0.64 -9.63
C VAL A 241 21.30 -1.25 -8.27
N GLU A 242 21.86 -0.46 -7.35
CA GLU A 242 21.97 -0.89 -5.96
C GLU A 242 20.55 -1.14 -5.41
N PRO A 243 20.28 -2.31 -4.83
CA PRO A 243 19.00 -2.55 -4.21
C PRO A 243 18.82 -1.54 -3.06
N ALA A 244 17.64 -0.93 -2.96
CA ALA A 244 17.34 0.06 -1.93
C ALA A 244 17.52 -0.46 -0.48
N THR A 245 17.57 -1.79 -0.32
CA THR A 245 17.89 -2.49 0.93
C THR A 245 18.62 -3.80 0.60
N ALA A 246 19.64 -4.16 1.37
CA ALA A 246 20.43 -5.39 1.19
C ALA A 246 19.58 -6.69 1.18
N ASP A 247 18.40 -6.68 1.80
CA ASP A 247 17.49 -7.83 1.90
C ASP A 247 16.33 -7.86 0.88
N ALA A 248 16.31 -6.94 -0.09
CA ALA A 248 15.22 -6.90 -1.07
C ALA A 248 15.27 -8.11 -2.02
N LEU A 249 14.22 -8.95 -1.99
CA LEU A 249 14.04 -10.03 -2.95
C LEU A 249 13.62 -9.45 -4.31
N LEU A 250 14.43 -9.69 -5.34
CA LEU A 250 14.12 -9.30 -6.70
C LEU A 250 13.38 -10.44 -7.40
N LEU A 251 12.15 -10.19 -7.83
CA LEU A 251 11.36 -11.11 -8.65
C LEU A 251 11.60 -10.80 -10.14
N PRO A 252 12.24 -11.69 -10.90
CA PRO A 252 12.25 -11.61 -12.36
C PRO A 252 10.81 -11.67 -12.89
N TRP A 253 10.39 -10.69 -13.69
CA TRP A 253 9.02 -10.63 -14.22
C TRP A 253 8.95 -10.98 -15.70
N TRP A 254 9.65 -10.24 -16.56
CA TRP A 254 9.75 -10.57 -17.98
C TRP A 254 11.13 -10.25 -18.53
N ARG A 255 11.45 -10.85 -19.67
CA ARG A 255 12.76 -10.71 -20.30
C ARG A 255 12.63 -10.00 -21.63
N GLY A 256 13.61 -9.16 -21.93
CA GLY A 256 13.63 -8.36 -23.16
C GLY A 256 13.49 -6.86 -22.92
N SER A 257 13.42 -6.11 -24.01
CA SER A 257 13.37 -4.65 -24.02
C SER A 257 11.95 -4.10 -24.13
N GLU A 258 10.98 -4.97 -24.44
CA GLU A 258 9.58 -4.62 -24.64
C GLU A 258 8.93 -4.04 -23.36
N PRO A 259 7.90 -3.17 -23.51
CA PRO A 259 7.15 -2.66 -22.37
C PRO A 259 6.33 -3.76 -21.70
N LEU A 260 5.99 -3.57 -20.41
CA LEU A 260 5.16 -4.51 -19.64
C LEU A 260 3.77 -4.72 -20.29
N VAL A 261 3.21 -3.67 -20.87
CA VAL A 261 1.87 -3.66 -21.45
C VAL A 261 1.92 -3.06 -22.85
N GLU A 262 1.32 -3.76 -23.79
CA GLU A 262 1.06 -3.28 -25.15
C GLU A 262 -0.45 -3.34 -25.37
N ALA A 263 -1.05 -2.29 -25.94
CA ALA A 263 -2.49 -2.30 -26.22
C ALA A 263 -2.80 -1.58 -27.54
N SER A 264 -3.80 -2.08 -28.25
CA SER A 264 -4.32 -1.53 -29.50
C SER A 264 -5.81 -1.26 -29.39
N GLY A 265 -6.27 -0.17 -30.03
CA GLY A 265 -7.67 0.27 -29.96
C GLY A 265 -8.01 1.05 -28.67
N VAL A 266 -6.99 1.59 -27.99
CA VAL A 266 -7.12 2.27 -26.70
C VAL A 266 -6.37 3.59 -26.68
N GLU A 267 -6.83 4.51 -25.85
CA GLU A 267 -6.18 5.77 -25.51
C GLU A 267 -5.80 5.80 -24.02
N ASN A 268 -4.91 6.71 -23.64
CA ASN A 268 -4.56 6.96 -22.23
C ASN A 268 -4.12 5.72 -21.44
N LEU A 269 -3.35 4.81 -22.07
CA LEU A 269 -2.86 3.59 -21.42
C LEU A 269 -1.96 3.91 -20.22
N ARG A 270 -2.35 3.41 -19.04
CA ARG A 270 -1.59 3.51 -17.80
C ARG A 270 -1.56 2.16 -17.09
N HIS A 271 -0.48 1.90 -16.37
CA HIS A 271 -0.38 0.73 -15.50
C HIS A 271 0.16 1.13 -14.13
N VAL A 272 -0.37 0.50 -13.09
CA VAL A 272 0.07 0.67 -11.71
C VAL A 272 0.37 -0.71 -11.15
N VAL A 273 1.53 -0.85 -10.52
CA VAL A 273 1.93 -2.12 -9.89
C VAL A 273 1.99 -1.93 -8.39
N SER A 274 1.26 -2.78 -7.68
CA SER A 274 1.20 -2.76 -6.22
C SER A 274 1.76 -4.07 -5.66
N THR A 275 2.62 -3.96 -4.64
CA THR A 275 3.14 -5.10 -3.87
C THR A 275 2.62 -5.02 -2.45
N SER A 276 2.20 -6.16 -1.92
CA SER A 276 1.84 -6.29 -0.51
C SER A 276 2.41 -7.59 0.03
N ARG A 277 2.79 -7.61 1.31
CA ARG A 277 3.14 -8.86 1.97
C ARG A 277 1.82 -9.57 2.26
N SER A 278 1.68 -10.80 1.78
CA SER A 278 0.48 -11.58 2.05
C SER A 278 0.68 -12.38 3.33
N TYR A 279 -0.26 -12.30 4.27
CA TYR A 279 -0.26 -13.10 5.51
C TYR A 279 -0.90 -14.49 5.28
N GLU A 280 -1.08 -14.89 4.03
CA GLU A 280 -1.88 -16.02 3.54
C GLU A 280 -1.19 -17.38 3.66
N LEU A 281 -0.77 -17.77 4.87
CA LEU A 281 -0.44 -19.18 5.11
C LEU A 281 -1.70 -20.08 5.07
N ALA A 282 -2.91 -19.51 5.25
CA ALA A 282 -4.17 -20.22 5.37
C ALA A 282 -4.84 -20.63 4.04
N THR A 283 -4.54 -19.92 2.95
CA THR A 283 -5.21 -20.16 1.66
C THR A 283 -4.69 -21.43 0.95
N ARG A 284 -3.52 -21.94 1.35
CA ARG A 284 -2.95 -23.22 0.84
C ARG A 284 -3.84 -24.43 1.16
N THR A 285 -4.49 -24.47 2.32
CA THR A 285 -5.38 -25.58 2.72
C THR A 285 -6.76 -25.48 2.10
N ALA A 286 -7.28 -24.27 1.89
CA ALA A 286 -8.60 -24.05 1.29
C ALA A 286 -8.60 -24.11 -0.26
N LEU A 287 -7.52 -23.69 -0.94
CA LEU A 287 -7.43 -23.71 -2.42
C LEU A 287 -6.94 -25.04 -2.99
N ASN A 288 -6.11 -25.80 -2.27
CA ASN A 288 -5.69 -27.14 -2.71
C ASN A 288 -6.80 -28.18 -2.53
N GLN A 289 -7.78 -27.93 -1.65
CA GLN A 289 -8.98 -28.76 -1.57
C GLN A 289 -9.95 -28.31 -2.66
N ARG A 290 -10.32 -29.24 -3.54
CA ARG A 290 -11.33 -29.07 -4.60
C ARG A 290 -12.74 -28.83 -4.03
N ARG A 291 -12.93 -27.75 -3.27
CA ARG A 291 -14.22 -27.36 -2.70
C ARG A 291 -14.55 -25.95 -3.18
N ASP A 292 -15.34 -25.88 -4.25
CA ASP A 292 -15.77 -24.61 -4.87
C ASP A 292 -16.45 -23.65 -3.88
N LEU A 293 -17.08 -24.18 -2.82
CA LEU A 293 -17.70 -23.38 -1.76
C LEU A 293 -16.66 -22.60 -0.93
N GLU A 294 -15.52 -23.19 -0.61
CA GLU A 294 -14.47 -22.54 0.18
C GLU A 294 -13.75 -21.46 -0.64
N ARG A 295 -13.52 -21.73 -1.93
CA ARG A 295 -12.99 -20.74 -2.89
C ARG A 295 -13.93 -19.54 -3.02
N ARG A 296 -15.24 -19.77 -3.16
CA ARG A 296 -16.24 -18.69 -3.20
C ARG A 296 -16.27 -17.89 -1.90
N LEU A 297 -16.19 -18.52 -0.73
CA LEU A 297 -16.15 -17.81 0.55
C LEU A 297 -14.91 -16.89 0.69
N VAL A 298 -13.76 -17.30 0.13
CA VAL A 298 -12.55 -16.46 0.08
C VAL A 298 -12.70 -15.33 -0.95
N GLU A 299 -13.27 -15.60 -2.13
CA GLU A 299 -13.56 -14.56 -3.14
C GLU A 299 -14.58 -13.52 -2.64
N PHE A 300 -15.58 -13.93 -1.86
CA PHE A 300 -16.56 -13.06 -1.19
C PHE A 300 -16.05 -12.45 0.13
N SER A 301 -14.81 -12.72 0.52
CA SER A 301 -14.18 -12.08 1.67
C SER A 301 -13.49 -10.78 1.29
N LEU A 302 -13.15 -9.96 2.29
CA LEU A 302 -12.37 -8.72 2.09
C LEU A 302 -11.03 -8.97 1.36
N PHE A 303 -10.51 -10.20 1.37
CA PHE A 303 -9.27 -10.58 0.68
C PHE A 303 -9.42 -10.65 -0.85
N GLY A 304 -10.64 -10.79 -1.38
CA GLY A 304 -10.92 -10.77 -2.81
C GLY A 304 -10.91 -9.36 -3.42
N LEU A 305 -11.00 -8.33 -2.58
CA LEU A 305 -11.02 -6.93 -3.02
C LEU A 305 -9.66 -6.49 -3.61
N PRO A 306 -9.62 -5.49 -4.50
CA PRO A 306 -8.36 -4.85 -4.93
C PRO A 306 -7.52 -4.38 -3.75
N LEU A 307 -6.19 -4.41 -3.88
CA LEU A 307 -5.28 -4.06 -2.77
C LEU A 307 -5.54 -2.65 -2.24
N GLN A 308 -5.94 -1.72 -3.11
CA GLN A 308 -6.26 -0.35 -2.73
C GLN A 308 -7.51 -0.30 -1.85
N ALA A 309 -8.55 -1.08 -2.19
CA ALA A 309 -9.76 -1.20 -1.37
C ALA A 309 -9.47 -1.91 -0.04
N GLN A 310 -8.62 -2.94 -0.03
CA GLN A 310 -8.22 -3.62 1.20
C GLN A 310 -7.56 -2.66 2.21
N ALA A 311 -6.66 -1.79 1.76
CA ALA A 311 -6.02 -0.80 2.62
C ALA A 311 -7.03 0.18 3.25
N LEU A 312 -8.07 0.57 2.50
CA LEU A 312 -9.16 1.40 3.03
C LEU A 312 -9.96 0.64 4.09
N PHE A 313 -10.33 -0.62 3.84
CA PHE A 313 -11.07 -1.44 4.80
C PHE A 313 -10.27 -1.76 6.06
N ARG A 314 -8.97 -2.04 5.95
CA ARG A 314 -8.06 -2.13 7.12
C ARG A 314 -8.13 -0.89 8.00
N THR A 315 -8.31 0.27 7.38
CA THR A 315 -8.46 1.52 8.12
C THR A 315 -9.84 1.63 8.78
N LEU A 316 -10.90 1.37 8.00
CA LEU A 316 -12.30 1.55 8.43
C LEU A 316 -12.74 0.56 9.51
N LEU A 317 -12.35 -0.71 9.41
CA LEU A 317 -12.81 -1.79 10.30
C LEU A 317 -12.34 -1.63 11.75
N VAL A 318 -11.32 -0.81 11.98
CA VAL A 318 -10.78 -0.56 13.31
C VAL A 318 -11.48 0.63 13.99
N ILE A 319 -12.22 1.48 13.26
CA ILE A 319 -12.94 2.65 13.80
C ILE A 319 -13.97 2.25 14.87
N PRO A 320 -14.82 1.22 14.69
CA PRO A 320 -15.77 0.79 15.71
C PRO A 320 -15.13 0.42 17.05
N LEU A 321 -13.89 -0.09 17.03
CA LEU A 321 -13.15 -0.36 18.27
C LEU A 321 -12.78 0.93 19.01
N GLY A 322 -12.37 1.98 18.28
CA GLY A 322 -12.16 3.32 18.85
C GLY A 322 -13.44 3.89 19.46
N ILE A 323 -14.60 3.63 18.84
CA ILE A 323 -15.91 4.01 19.39
C ILE A 323 -16.22 3.24 20.68
N LEU A 324 -15.98 1.93 20.72
CA LEU A 324 -16.14 1.13 21.94
C LEU A 324 -15.26 1.66 23.08
N LEU A 325 -13.99 1.96 22.80
CA LEU A 325 -13.09 2.55 23.78
C LEU A 325 -13.62 3.89 24.30
N LEU A 326 -14.12 4.76 23.41
CA LEU A 326 -14.76 6.02 23.80
C LEU A 326 -15.97 5.78 24.70
N VAL A 327 -16.84 4.83 24.37
CA VAL A 327 -18.03 4.51 25.19
C VAL A 327 -17.60 4.05 26.58
N VAL A 328 -16.56 3.23 26.70
CA VAL A 328 -16.00 2.82 28.00
C VAL A 328 -15.45 4.02 28.78
N LEU A 329 -14.61 4.85 28.16
CA LEU A 329 -14.01 6.02 28.81
C LEU A 329 -15.07 7.06 29.23
N ARG A 330 -16.15 7.20 28.45
CA ARG A 330 -17.23 8.12 28.77
C ARG A 330 -18.19 7.59 29.84
N ASN A 331 -18.66 6.35 29.69
CA ASN A 331 -19.71 5.80 30.56
C ASN A 331 -19.15 5.23 31.87
N VAL A 332 -17.99 4.57 31.81
CA VAL A 332 -17.38 3.89 32.96
C VAL A 332 -16.39 4.81 33.68
N VAL A 333 -15.49 5.48 32.94
CA VAL A 333 -14.50 6.38 33.56
C VAL A 333 -15.10 7.75 33.85
N GLY A 334 -15.88 8.32 32.92
CA GLY A 334 -16.49 9.65 33.08
C GLY A 334 -15.66 10.79 32.51
N VAL A 335 -14.83 10.54 31.50
CA VAL A 335 -14.02 11.58 30.86
C VAL A 335 -14.91 12.60 30.15
N LYS A 336 -14.72 13.89 30.43
CA LYS A 336 -15.40 14.98 29.73
C LYS A 336 -14.70 15.23 28.39
N THR A 337 -15.44 15.12 27.29
CA THR A 337 -14.94 15.35 25.92
C THR A 337 -15.91 16.21 25.13
N PHE A 338 -15.45 16.80 24.03
CA PHE A 338 -16.31 17.46 23.07
C PHE A 338 -17.14 16.44 22.30
N GLY A 339 -18.46 16.60 22.34
CA GLY A 339 -19.38 15.71 21.64
C GLY A 339 -19.24 14.23 22.07
N THR A 340 -19.94 13.37 21.34
CA THR A 340 -19.90 11.91 21.53
C THR A 340 -18.94 11.23 20.56
N PHE A 341 -18.68 11.82 19.40
CA PHE A 341 -17.86 11.25 18.33
C PHE A 341 -16.55 12.00 18.08
N MET A 342 -16.41 13.24 18.56
CA MET A 342 -15.26 14.10 18.21
C MET A 342 -13.90 13.46 18.52
N PRO A 343 -13.67 12.81 19.69
CA PRO A 343 -12.37 12.22 19.97
C PRO A 343 -11.97 11.11 18.99
N VAL A 344 -12.94 10.34 18.47
CA VAL A 344 -12.69 9.30 17.47
C VAL A 344 -12.35 9.94 16.11
N LEU A 345 -13.02 11.04 15.76
CA LEU A 345 -12.70 11.81 14.55
C LEU A 345 -11.28 12.41 14.63
N ILE A 346 -10.91 12.96 15.80
CA ILE A 346 -9.55 13.46 16.07
C ILE A 346 -8.52 12.33 15.93
N ALA A 347 -8.80 11.14 16.49
CA ALA A 347 -7.94 9.96 16.34
C ALA A 347 -7.73 9.57 14.87
N LEU A 348 -8.77 9.66 14.04
CA LEU A 348 -8.70 9.38 12.61
C LEU A 348 -7.85 10.43 11.87
N ALA A 349 -7.92 11.70 12.27
CA ALA A 349 -7.01 12.74 11.75
C ALA A 349 -5.55 12.46 12.14
N PHE A 350 -5.28 12.01 13.37
CA PHE A 350 -3.94 11.59 13.81
C PHE A 350 -3.44 10.35 13.04
N ARG A 351 -4.31 9.44 12.62
CA ARG A 351 -3.94 8.29 11.78
C ARG A 351 -3.41 8.69 10.41
N GLN A 352 -3.92 9.78 9.84
CA GLN A 352 -3.44 10.29 8.54
C GLN A 352 -2.16 11.13 8.66
N THR A 353 -2.06 11.95 9.71
CA THR A 353 -0.95 12.92 9.89
C THR A 353 0.19 12.39 10.75
N GLY A 354 -0.01 11.27 11.45
CA GLY A 354 0.87 10.78 12.51
C GLY A 354 0.56 11.45 13.86
N LEU A 355 0.84 10.76 14.97
CA LEU A 355 0.47 11.24 16.31
C LEU A 355 1.13 12.58 16.69
N LEU A 356 2.45 12.69 16.47
CA LEU A 356 3.23 13.87 16.86
C LEU A 356 2.82 15.10 16.05
N TRP A 357 2.88 15.00 14.72
CA TRP A 357 2.51 16.08 13.81
C TRP A 357 1.02 16.40 13.88
N GLY A 358 0.17 15.38 13.97
CA GLY A 358 -1.27 15.54 14.14
C GLY A 358 -1.63 16.31 15.40
N CYS A 359 -1.03 15.97 16.54
CA CYS A 359 -1.25 16.71 17.79
C CYS A 359 -0.76 18.16 17.70
N LEU A 360 0.45 18.38 17.16
CA LEU A 360 1.01 19.72 16.97
C LEU A 360 0.12 20.59 16.06
N PHE A 361 -0.24 20.08 14.88
CA PHE A 361 -1.12 20.79 13.95
C PHE A 361 -2.51 21.01 14.54
N PHE A 362 -3.06 20.04 15.26
CA PHE A 362 -4.35 20.20 15.92
C PHE A 362 -4.32 21.35 16.92
N VAL A 363 -3.34 21.40 17.81
CA VAL A 363 -3.23 22.48 18.81
C VAL A 363 -3.04 23.83 18.13
N LEU A 364 -2.15 23.93 17.14
CA LEU A 364 -1.84 25.19 16.46
C LEU A 364 -3.03 25.71 15.64
N VAL A 365 -3.73 24.83 14.93
CA VAL A 365 -4.89 25.19 14.13
C VAL A 365 -6.09 25.54 15.02
N VAL A 366 -6.35 24.78 16.08
CA VAL A 366 -7.43 25.10 17.03
C VAL A 366 -7.16 26.42 17.73
N ALA A 367 -5.92 26.69 18.16
CA ALA A 367 -5.55 27.96 18.76
C ALA A 367 -5.70 29.14 17.78
N GLY A 368 -5.20 29.00 16.54
CA GLY A 368 -5.32 30.03 15.51
C GLY A 368 -6.77 30.28 15.09
N GLY A 369 -7.56 29.22 14.91
CA GLY A 369 -8.98 29.31 14.57
C GLY A 369 -9.81 29.94 15.69
N LEU A 370 -9.49 29.64 16.95
CA LEU A 370 -10.11 30.28 18.12
C LEU A 370 -9.75 31.77 18.21
N ALA A 371 -8.48 32.12 17.98
CA ALA A 371 -8.03 33.53 17.96
C ALA A 371 -8.77 34.34 16.89
N VAL A 372 -8.91 33.78 15.69
CA VAL A 372 -9.70 34.42 14.63
C VAL A 372 -11.17 34.50 14.99
N ARG A 373 -11.75 33.46 15.63
CA ARG A 373 -13.14 33.51 16.05
C ARG A 373 -13.39 34.64 17.06
N PHE A 374 -12.53 34.81 18.06
CA PHE A 374 -12.62 35.94 19.00
C PHE A 374 -12.52 37.29 18.27
N TYR A 375 -11.69 37.40 17.24
CA TYR A 375 -11.63 38.60 16.41
C TYR A 375 -12.95 38.83 15.63
N LEU A 376 -13.50 37.79 15.00
CA LEU A 376 -14.73 37.87 14.20
C LEU A 376 -15.99 38.13 15.04
N GLU A 377 -15.99 37.78 16.33
CA GLU A 377 -17.09 38.11 17.25
C GLU A 377 -17.29 39.62 17.39
N HIS A 378 -16.23 40.41 17.31
CA HIS A 378 -16.31 41.87 17.34
C HIS A 378 -17.04 42.45 16.11
N LEU A 379 -17.05 41.71 14.99
CA LEU A 379 -17.65 42.13 13.72
C LEU A 379 -19.16 41.84 13.64
N LYS A 380 -19.77 41.26 14.68
CA LYS A 380 -21.21 40.93 14.75
C LYS A 380 -21.75 40.20 13.50
N LEU A 381 -20.96 39.26 12.97
CA LEU A 381 -21.31 38.50 11.77
C LEU A 381 -22.44 37.49 12.02
N LEU A 382 -23.26 37.24 10.99
CA LEU A 382 -24.22 36.13 10.92
C LEU A 382 -23.51 34.77 11.08
N LEU A 383 -24.23 33.74 11.53
CA LEU A 383 -23.69 32.41 11.84
C LEU A 383 -22.99 31.76 10.62
N VAL A 384 -23.62 31.81 9.44
CA VAL A 384 -23.10 31.14 8.23
C VAL A 384 -21.80 31.78 7.70
N PRO A 385 -21.71 33.12 7.50
CA PRO A 385 -20.46 33.78 7.13
C PRO A 385 -19.33 33.57 8.15
N ARG A 386 -19.68 33.47 9.44
CA ARG A 386 -18.71 33.21 10.52
C ARG A 386 -18.06 31.83 10.37
N LEU A 387 -18.85 30.77 10.16
CA LEU A 387 -18.32 29.43 9.96
C LEU A 387 -17.46 29.33 8.69
N ALA A 388 -17.90 29.97 7.59
CA ALA A 388 -17.12 30.03 6.36
C ALA A 388 -15.75 30.70 6.56
N ALA A 389 -15.71 31.81 7.31
CA ALA A 389 -14.46 32.52 7.60
C ALA A 389 -13.48 31.65 8.43
N VAL A 390 -13.99 30.92 9.43
CA VAL A 390 -13.16 29.98 10.22
C VAL A 390 -12.58 28.88 9.32
N VAL A 391 -13.38 28.28 8.44
CA VAL A 391 -12.89 27.27 7.47
C VAL A 391 -11.79 27.86 6.57
N ILE A 392 -12.00 29.04 6.00
CA ILE A 392 -11.03 29.70 5.12
C ILE A 392 -9.70 29.93 5.84
N VAL A 393 -9.75 30.43 7.08
CA VAL A 393 -8.56 30.65 7.92
C VAL A 393 -7.86 29.34 8.24
N VAL A 394 -8.60 28.29 8.61
CA VAL A 394 -8.02 26.97 8.88
C VAL A 394 -7.30 26.42 7.64
N ILE A 395 -7.89 26.57 6.46
CA ILE A 395 -7.27 26.17 5.19
C ILE A 395 -5.99 26.98 4.94
N LEU A 396 -6.01 28.30 5.14
CA LEU A 396 -4.83 29.17 4.99
C LEU A 396 -3.70 28.76 5.95
N ILE A 397 -4.02 28.53 7.22
CA ILE A 397 -3.06 28.07 8.23
C ILE A 397 -2.44 26.73 7.79
N LEU A 398 -3.26 25.76 7.38
CA LEU A 398 -2.78 24.45 6.91
C LEU A 398 -1.92 24.57 5.64
N ALA A 399 -2.26 25.45 4.71
CA ALA A 399 -1.48 25.70 3.50
C ALA A 399 -0.09 26.24 3.85
N VAL A 400 -0.02 27.26 4.73
CA VAL A 400 1.26 27.83 5.20
C VAL A 400 2.11 26.78 5.91
N LEU A 401 1.51 26.00 6.81
CA LEU A 401 2.22 24.93 7.52
C LEU A 401 2.73 23.84 6.59
N SER A 402 1.95 23.48 5.56
CA SER A 402 2.34 22.46 4.57
C SER A 402 3.54 22.92 3.74
N VAL A 403 3.54 24.18 3.28
CA VAL A 403 4.67 24.77 2.54
C VAL A 403 5.93 24.83 3.42
N LEU A 404 5.78 25.26 4.68
CA LEU A 404 6.90 25.33 5.62
C LEU A 404 7.46 23.94 5.93
N SER A 405 6.60 22.96 6.15
CA SER A 405 6.97 21.56 6.41
C SER A 405 7.74 20.95 5.23
N HIS A 406 7.29 21.22 4.00
CA HIS A 406 7.96 20.78 2.78
C HIS A 406 9.37 21.38 2.64
N ARG A 407 9.51 22.68 2.90
CA ARG A 407 10.81 23.38 2.85
C ARG A 407 11.80 22.88 3.90
N LEU A 408 11.31 22.41 5.05
CA LEU A 408 12.12 21.85 6.13
C LEU A 408 12.49 20.36 5.92
N GLY A 409 12.12 19.75 4.79
CA GLY A 409 12.44 18.36 4.47
C GLY A 409 11.58 17.31 5.19
N PHE A 410 10.47 17.73 5.80
CA PHE A 410 9.54 16.80 6.44
C PHE A 410 8.55 16.24 5.41
N GLU A 411 8.84 15.06 4.87
CA GLU A 411 7.98 14.39 3.86
C GLU A 411 6.56 14.04 4.35
N ARG A 412 6.34 14.04 5.68
CA ARG A 412 5.06 13.64 6.31
C ARG A 412 4.05 14.79 6.46
N GLY A 413 4.42 16.04 6.14
CA GLY A 413 3.52 17.19 6.22
C GLY A 413 2.60 17.40 5.01
N LEU A 414 2.75 16.58 3.96
CA LEU A 414 2.15 16.82 2.64
C LEU A 414 0.79 16.12 2.41
N SER A 415 0.30 15.33 3.38
CA SER A 415 -0.91 14.50 3.21
C SER A 415 -2.05 14.97 4.11
N VAL A 416 -2.33 16.26 4.16
CA VAL A 416 -3.53 16.77 4.84
C VAL A 416 -4.75 16.53 3.95
N GLY A 417 -5.50 15.45 4.22
CA GLY A 417 -6.76 15.18 3.55
C GLY A 417 -7.85 16.20 3.89
N LEU A 418 -8.95 16.21 3.12
CA LEU A 418 -10.14 17.02 3.40
C LEU A 418 -10.75 16.74 4.79
N PHE A 419 -10.57 15.52 5.28
CA PHE A 419 -11.20 15.03 6.50
C PHE A 419 -10.70 15.74 7.77
N PRO A 420 -9.38 15.88 8.03
CA PRO A 420 -8.85 16.75 9.07
C PRO A 420 -9.42 18.18 9.10
N ILE A 421 -9.62 18.82 7.93
CA ILE A 421 -10.14 20.20 7.84
C ILE A 421 -11.56 20.30 8.41
N VAL A 422 -12.43 19.37 8.05
CA VAL A 422 -13.82 19.33 8.55
C VAL A 422 -13.84 19.09 10.05
N ILE A 423 -13.00 18.19 10.57
CA ILE A 423 -12.93 17.88 11.99
C ILE A 423 -12.42 19.07 12.80
N LEU A 424 -11.37 19.75 12.31
CA LEU A 424 -10.78 20.90 12.97
C LEU A 424 -11.78 22.06 13.04
N THR A 425 -12.46 22.36 11.93
CA THR A 425 -13.52 23.38 11.90
C THR A 425 -14.64 23.06 12.89
N MET A 426 -15.17 21.83 12.85
CA MET A 426 -16.23 21.39 13.76
C MET A 426 -15.78 21.42 15.23
N THR A 427 -14.50 21.14 15.49
CA THR A 427 -13.94 21.23 16.85
C THR A 427 -13.82 22.67 17.31
N ILE A 428 -13.37 23.60 16.47
CA ILE A 428 -13.30 25.04 16.77
C ILE A 428 -14.70 25.58 17.05
N GLU A 429 -15.69 25.24 16.20
CA GLU A 429 -17.08 25.63 16.38
C GLU A 429 -17.62 25.16 17.74
N ARG A 430 -17.50 23.86 18.02
CA ARG A 430 -17.97 23.26 19.29
C ARG A 430 -17.24 23.88 20.49
N MET A 431 -15.93 24.05 20.39
CA MET A 431 -15.09 24.52 21.48
C MET A 431 -15.50 25.92 21.91
N THR A 432 -15.74 26.84 20.98
CA THR A 432 -16.05 28.21 21.37
C THR A 432 -17.53 28.47 21.66
N VAL A 433 -18.46 27.63 21.18
CA VAL A 433 -19.81 27.59 21.79
C VAL A 433 -19.71 27.18 23.28
N VAL A 434 -18.93 26.14 23.60
CA VAL A 434 -18.74 25.74 25.00
C VAL A 434 -17.99 26.80 25.81
N TRP A 435 -17.03 27.49 25.19
CA TRP A 435 -16.30 28.58 25.83
C TRP A 435 -17.22 29.75 26.20
N GLU A 436 -18.14 30.13 25.29
CA GLU A 436 -19.14 31.17 25.52
C GLU A 436 -20.19 30.74 26.55
N GLU A 437 -20.71 29.52 26.46
CA GLU A 437 -21.80 29.04 27.33
C GLU A 437 -21.36 28.63 28.74
N ARG A 438 -20.16 28.05 28.88
CA ARG A 438 -19.70 27.38 30.11
C ARG A 438 -18.34 27.86 30.61
N GLY A 439 -17.73 28.81 29.90
CA GLY A 439 -16.46 29.40 30.25
C GLY A 439 -15.23 28.66 29.73
N ALA A 440 -14.11 29.39 29.74
CA ALA A 440 -12.81 28.96 29.23
C ALA A 440 -12.29 27.66 29.89
N ALA A 441 -12.45 27.54 31.20
CA ALA A 441 -11.94 26.40 31.96
C ALA A 441 -12.62 25.08 31.56
N GLU A 442 -13.95 25.09 31.38
CA GLU A 442 -14.68 23.91 30.93
C GLU A 442 -14.34 23.55 29.48
N ALA A 443 -14.23 24.55 28.60
CA ALA A 443 -13.84 24.34 27.20
C ALA A 443 -12.45 23.72 27.10
N LEU A 444 -11.46 24.24 27.85
CA LEU A 444 -10.10 23.70 27.85
C LEU A 444 -10.04 22.28 28.44
N GLN A 445 -10.80 22.01 29.50
CA GLN A 445 -10.90 20.66 30.08
C GLN A 445 -11.46 19.65 29.07
N GLN A 446 -12.52 20.03 28.33
CA GLN A 446 -13.10 19.18 27.29
C GLN A 446 -12.17 19.02 26.08
N ALA A 447 -11.41 20.05 25.71
CA ALA A 447 -10.42 20.00 24.64
C ALA A 447 -9.32 19.00 24.94
N LEU A 448 -8.70 19.13 26.13
CA LEU A 448 -7.66 18.21 26.60
C LEU A 448 -8.20 16.78 26.77
N GLY A 449 -9.41 16.62 27.29
CA GLY A 449 -10.08 15.32 27.36
C GLY A 449 -10.29 14.70 25.98
N SER A 450 -10.69 15.49 24.98
CA SER A 450 -10.89 15.03 23.61
C SER A 450 -9.59 14.60 22.94
N ILE A 451 -8.51 15.38 23.13
CA ILE A 451 -7.18 15.03 22.64
C ILE A 451 -6.71 13.75 23.33
N GLY A 452 -6.77 13.66 24.66
CA GLY A 452 -6.32 12.49 25.41
C GLY A 452 -7.05 11.21 25.01
N VAL A 453 -8.38 11.27 24.89
CA VAL A 453 -9.18 10.14 24.38
C VAL A 453 -8.82 9.84 22.93
N GLY A 454 -8.63 10.86 22.09
CA GLY A 454 -8.22 10.70 20.70
C GLY A 454 -6.85 10.02 20.56
N VAL A 455 -5.88 10.35 21.41
CA VAL A 455 -4.56 9.69 21.47
C VAL A 455 -4.72 8.21 21.86
N LEU A 456 -5.52 7.90 22.89
CA LEU A 456 -5.78 6.51 23.29
C LEU A 456 -6.46 5.71 22.17
N CYS A 457 -7.46 6.28 21.52
CA CYS A 457 -8.11 5.67 20.35
C CYS A 457 -7.09 5.44 19.24
N TYR A 458 -6.27 6.45 18.90
CA TYR A 458 -5.22 6.32 17.89
C TYR A 458 -4.26 5.17 18.22
N LEU A 459 -3.79 5.07 19.46
CA LEU A 459 -2.85 4.02 19.87
C LEU A 459 -3.46 2.64 19.68
N VAL A 460 -4.68 2.42 20.16
CA VAL A 460 -5.38 1.13 20.00
C VAL A 460 -5.64 0.82 18.54
N MET A 461 -6.05 1.82 17.75
CA MET A 461 -6.36 1.65 16.34
C MET A 461 -5.14 1.41 15.45
N ASN A 462 -3.94 1.78 15.91
CA ASN A 462 -2.67 1.62 15.18
C ASN A 462 -1.85 0.40 15.66
N LEU A 463 -2.43 -0.44 16.53
CA LEU A 463 -1.81 -1.72 16.89
C LEU A 463 -1.94 -2.70 15.70
N HIS A 464 -0.80 -3.18 15.19
CA HIS A 464 -0.74 -4.15 14.09
C HIS A 464 -1.59 -5.41 14.37
N ALA A 465 -1.61 -5.88 15.61
CA ALA A 465 -2.45 -7.02 16.02
C ALA A 465 -3.95 -6.73 15.88
N VAL A 466 -4.38 -5.52 16.24
CA VAL A 466 -5.79 -5.10 16.13
C VAL A 466 -6.18 -4.96 14.67
N GLU A 467 -5.35 -4.30 13.86
CA GLU A 467 -5.61 -4.13 12.43
C GLU A 467 -5.72 -5.49 11.72
N HIS A 468 -4.79 -6.40 12.00
CA HIS A 468 -4.82 -7.78 11.48
C HIS A 468 -6.11 -8.51 11.89
N LEU A 469 -6.43 -8.49 13.19
CA LEU A 469 -7.56 -9.23 13.73
C LEU A 469 -8.90 -8.77 13.14
N PHE A 470 -9.15 -7.45 13.08
CA PHE A 470 -10.40 -6.91 12.53
C PHE A 470 -10.50 -7.01 11.00
N PHE A 471 -9.37 -7.06 10.29
CA PHE A 471 -9.36 -7.27 8.85
C PHE A 471 -9.62 -8.73 8.47
N VAL A 472 -9.00 -9.68 9.19
CA VAL A 472 -9.17 -11.13 8.95
C VAL A 472 -10.54 -11.61 9.45
N PHE A 473 -10.99 -11.09 10.60
CA PHE A 473 -12.22 -11.47 11.28
C PHE A 473 -13.15 -10.26 11.46
N PRO A 474 -13.73 -9.70 10.38
CA PRO A 474 -14.66 -8.59 10.46
C PRO A 474 -15.92 -8.92 11.30
N GLU A 475 -16.22 -10.19 11.52
CA GLU A 475 -17.32 -10.65 12.38
C GLU A 475 -17.16 -10.17 13.83
N LEU A 476 -15.94 -9.90 14.29
CA LEU A 476 -15.69 -9.33 15.62
C LEU A 476 -16.35 -7.95 15.80
N LEU A 477 -16.73 -7.26 14.72
CA LEU A 477 -17.55 -6.06 14.81
C LEU A 477 -18.90 -6.31 15.47
N LEU A 478 -19.48 -7.50 15.33
CA LEU A 478 -20.71 -7.88 16.03
C LEU A 478 -20.48 -8.05 17.54
N VAL A 479 -19.29 -8.49 17.96
CA VAL A 479 -18.88 -8.51 19.38
C VAL A 479 -18.74 -7.08 19.89
N VAL A 480 -18.06 -6.21 19.14
CA VAL A 480 -17.95 -4.78 19.46
C VAL A 480 -19.34 -4.13 19.57
N LEU A 481 -20.25 -4.45 18.65
CA LEU A 481 -21.64 -4.00 18.69
C LEU A 481 -22.37 -4.52 19.93
N ALA A 482 -22.25 -5.80 20.26
CA ALA A 482 -22.85 -6.38 21.46
C ALA A 482 -22.33 -5.67 22.74
N LEU A 483 -21.02 -5.44 22.84
CA LEU A 483 -20.41 -4.75 23.98
C LEU A 483 -20.86 -3.28 24.08
N THR A 484 -20.92 -2.56 22.96
CA THR A 484 -21.42 -1.17 22.96
C THR A 484 -22.89 -1.09 23.37
N LEU A 485 -23.74 -2.02 22.93
CA LEU A 485 -25.14 -2.10 23.33
C LEU A 485 -25.31 -2.40 24.83
N LEU A 486 -24.49 -3.31 25.39
CA LEU A 486 -24.46 -3.60 26.82
C LEU A 486 -24.06 -2.35 27.64
N LEU A 487 -23.01 -1.65 27.21
CA LEU A 487 -22.54 -0.41 27.84
C LEU A 487 -23.54 0.75 27.70
N GLY A 488 -24.42 0.71 26.70
CA GLY A 488 -25.49 1.69 26.52
C GLY A 488 -26.53 1.69 27.65
N ARG A 489 -26.66 0.59 28.41
CA ARG A 489 -27.51 0.50 29.61
C ARG A 489 -26.72 0.52 30.92
N TYR A 490 -25.45 0.86 30.88
CA TYR A 490 -24.64 0.95 32.09
C TYR A 490 -25.13 2.12 32.97
N THR A 491 -25.76 1.80 34.09
CA THR A 491 -26.21 2.75 35.11
C THR A 491 -25.30 2.77 36.34
N GLY A 492 -24.13 2.13 36.28
CA GLY A 492 -23.18 2.11 37.39
C GLY A 492 -22.52 3.48 37.60
N TYR A 493 -21.98 3.69 38.79
CA TYR A 493 -21.23 4.92 39.10
C TYR A 493 -19.98 5.05 38.22
N ARG A 494 -19.66 6.29 37.84
CA ARG A 494 -18.42 6.58 37.10
C ARG A 494 -17.22 6.47 38.04
N LEU A 495 -16.08 5.94 37.57
CA LEU A 495 -14.87 5.86 38.38
C LEU A 495 -14.41 7.24 38.91
N THR A 496 -14.60 8.28 38.11
CA THR A 496 -14.30 9.66 38.51
C THR A 496 -15.20 10.16 39.64
N GLU A 497 -16.45 9.68 39.71
CA GLU A 497 -17.41 10.03 40.76
C GLU A 497 -17.10 9.31 42.08
N LEU A 498 -16.58 8.08 42.03
CA LEU A 498 -16.14 7.35 43.24
C LEU A 498 -15.06 8.12 44.02
N ARG A 499 -14.15 8.84 43.33
CA ARG A 499 -13.17 9.72 43.99
C ARG A 499 -13.81 10.92 44.68
N ARG A 500 -14.86 11.50 44.10
CA ARG A 500 -15.60 12.63 44.67
C ARG A 500 -16.42 12.20 45.90
N PHE A 501 -17.05 11.02 45.85
CA PHE A 501 -17.84 10.48 46.97
C PHE A 501 -16.98 9.95 48.13
N ARG A 502 -15.70 9.64 47.91
CA ARG A 502 -14.78 9.30 49.00
C ARG A 502 -14.59 10.43 50.03
N VAL A 503 -14.82 11.68 49.63
CA VAL A 503 -14.77 12.85 50.52
C VAL A 503 -16.04 13.01 51.36
N LEU A 504 -17.16 12.41 50.93
CA LEU A 504 -18.44 12.40 51.65
C LEU A 504 -18.61 11.17 52.56
N ALA A 505 -17.71 10.20 52.46
CA ALA A 505 -17.69 8.97 53.28
C ALA A 505 -16.76 9.07 54.51
N ARG A 506 -16.19 10.26 54.76
CA ARG A 506 -15.59 10.69 56.03
C ARG A 506 -16.48 11.78 56.60
#